data_AF-T0LY86-F1
#
_entry.id   AF-T0LY86-F1
#
_cell.length_a   1.000
_cell.length_b   1.000
_cell.length_c   1.000
_cell.angle_alpha   90.00
_cell.angle_beta   90.00
_cell.angle_gamma   90.00
#
_symmetry.space_group_name_H-M   'P 1'
#
loop_
_entity.id
_entity.type
_entity.pdbx_description
1 polymer ?
#
loop_
_entity_poly.entity_id
_entity_poly.type
_entity_poly.pdbx_seq_one_letter_code
_entity_poly.pdbx_strand_id
1 'polypeptide(L)' 'MYELVMDEMERHGLKQYEISNYAKPGFESQHNLTYWSNEDYFGFGAGAHGVPV' A
#
# COMPACT_ATOMS: atom_id res chain seq x y z
N MET A 1 -15.50 -7.36 -10.37
CA MET A 1 -15.45 -6.74 -9.02
C MET A 1 -14.22 -5.86 -8.88
N TYR A 2 -13.02 -6.37 -9.19
CA TYR A 2 -11.79 -5.56 -9.16
C TYR A 2 -11.82 -4.35 -10.10
N GLU A 3 -12.16 -4.54 -11.37
CA GLU A 3 -12.28 -3.46 -12.36
C GLU A 3 -13.31 -2.39 -11.96
N LEU A 4 -14.44 -2.80 -11.36
CA LEU A 4 -15.45 -1.87 -10.84
C LEU A 4 -14.88 -0.95 -9.77
N VAL A 5 -14.04 -1.48 -8.87
CA VAL A 5 -13.36 -0.68 -7.84
C VAL A 5 -12.34 0.24 -8.49
N MET A 6 -11.54 -0.23 -9.45
CA MET A 6 -10.58 0.61 -10.16
C MET A 6 -11.26 1.82 -10.82
N ASP A 7 -12.34 1.57 -11.56
CA ASP A 7 -13.10 2.59 -12.26
C ASP A 7 -13.71 3.62 -11.28
N GLU A 8 -14.31 3.14 -10.19
CA GLU A 8 -14.93 4.02 -9.21
C GLU A 8 -13.87 4.87 -8.50
N MET A 9 -12.78 4.25 -8.01
CA MET A 9 -11.71 4.98 -7.32
C MET A 9 -11.05 6.02 -8.23
N GLU A 10 -10.86 5.72 -9.51
CA GLU A 10 -10.36 6.69 -10.49
C GLU A 10 -11.30 7.89 -10.68
N ARG A 11 -12.62 7.66 -10.71
CA ARG A 11 -13.61 8.76 -10.77
C ARG A 11 -13.54 9.69 -9.56
N HIS A 12 -13.15 9.18 -8.40
CA HIS A 12 -12.92 9.97 -7.18
C HIS A 12 -11.50 10.56 -7.09
N GLY A 13 -10.68 10.40 -8.15
CA GLY A 13 -9.32 10.93 -8.21
C GLY A 13 -8.31 10.17 -7.36
N LEU A 14 -8.63 8.95 -6.94
CA LEU A 14 -7.75 8.05 -6.20
C LEU A 14 -7.04 7.14 -7.20
N LYS A 15 -5.71 7.19 -7.20
CA LYS A 15 -4.89 6.34 -8.07
C LYS A 15 -4.49 5.09 -7.32
N GLN A 16 -4.55 3.97 -8.03
CA GLN A 16 -4.05 2.71 -7.52
C GLN A 16 -2.52 2.74 -7.49
N TYR A 17 -1.93 2.70 -6.30
CA TYR A 17 -0.47 2.70 -6.14
C TYR A 17 0.11 1.32 -5.81
N GLU A 18 -0.75 0.36 -5.45
CA GLU A 18 -0.40 -1.05 -5.27
C GLU A 18 -1.64 -1.96 -5.46
N ILE A 19 -1.45 -3.28 -5.36
CA ILE A 19 -2.47 -4.29 -5.69
C ILE A 19 -3.82 -4.07 -5.01
N SER A 20 -3.86 -3.61 -3.75
CA SER A 20 -5.10 -3.45 -2.98
C SER A 20 -5.36 -2.05 -2.45
N ASN A 21 -4.49 -1.06 -2.70
CA ASN A 21 -4.64 0.28 -2.15
C ASN A 21 -4.62 1.40 -3.20
N TYR A 22 -5.33 2.47 -2.84
CA TYR A 22 -5.55 3.66 -3.65
C TYR A 22 -5.30 4.90 -2.80
N ALA A 23 -4.73 5.95 -3.38
CA ALA A 23 -4.51 7.22 -2.69
C ALA A 23 -4.54 8.40 -3.67
N LYS A 24 -4.67 9.61 -3.14
CA LYS A 24 -4.33 10.80 -3.92
C LYS A 24 -2.81 10.86 -4.11
N PRO A 25 -2.32 11.44 -5.21
CA PRO A 25 -0.88 11.64 -5.41
C PRO A 25 -0.25 12.36 -4.22
N GLY A 26 0.82 11.78 -3.66
CA GLY A 26 1.54 12.31 -2.50
C GLY A 26 0.99 11.88 -1.14
N PHE A 27 -0.05 11.04 -1.11
CA PHE A 27 -0.64 10.46 0.11
C PHE A 27 -0.56 8.93 0.13
N GLU A 28 0.35 8.35 -0.64
CA GLU A 28 0.61 6.92 -0.66
C GLU A 28 1.20 6.46 0.68
N SER A 29 0.78 5.29 1.16
CA SER A 29 1.32 4.72 2.40
C SER A 29 2.75 4.25 2.16
N GLN A 30 3.73 4.95 2.73
CA GLN A 30 5.13 4.54 2.67
C GLN A 30 5.33 3.16 3.28
N HIS A 31 4.66 2.87 4.41
CA HIS A 31 4.73 1.56 5.06
C HIS A 31 4.34 0.41 4.14
N ASN A 32 3.29 0.60 3.33
CA ASN A 32 2.86 -0.43 2.40
C ASN A 32 3.88 -0.59 1.26
N LEU A 33 4.41 0.51 0.74
CA LEU A 33 5.47 0.50 -0.27
C LEU A 33 6.77 -0.13 0.23
N THR A 34 7.12 0.07 1.51
CA THR A 34 8.27 -0.58 2.16
C THR A 34 8.12 -2.11 2.16
N TYR A 35 6.93 -2.65 2.43
CA TYR A 35 6.68 -4.10 2.30
C TYR A 35 6.96 -4.60 0.89
N TRP A 36 6.51 -3.90 -0.15
CA TRP A 36 6.71 -4.31 -1.55
C TRP A 36 8.14 -4.13 -2.03
N SER A 37 8.82 -3.11 -1.53
CA SER A 37 10.21 -2.79 -1.89
C SER A 37 11.20 -3.70 -1.16
N ASN A 38 10.71 -4.55 -0.25
CA ASN A 38 11.51 -5.42 0.59
C ASN A 38 12.62 -4.65 1.32
N GLU A 39 12.31 -3.41 1.70
CA GLU A 39 13.19 -2.53 2.44
C GLU A 39 13.14 -2.89 3.92
N ASP A 40 14.19 -2.54 4.65
CA ASP A 40 14.30 -2.91 6.06
C ASP A 40 13.26 -2.18 6.92
N TYR A 41 12.52 -2.93 7.72
CA TYR A 41 11.61 -2.36 8.71
C TYR A 41 11.48 -3.24 9.94
N PHE A 42 11.39 -2.60 11.10
CA PHE A 42 11.27 -3.29 12.38
C PHE A 42 9.82 -3.67 12.67
N GLY A 43 9.57 -4.95 12.84
CA GLY A 43 8.32 -5.47 13.42
C GLY A 43 8.45 -5.57 14.93
N PHE A 44 7.60 -4.87 15.69
CA PHE A 44 7.56 -4.95 17.16
C PHE A 44 6.23 -5.54 17.65
N GLY A 45 6.29 -6.50 18.58
CA GLY A 45 5.11 -7.12 19.22
C GLY A 45 4.81 -8.54 18.74
N ALA A 46 3.91 -9.23 19.46
CA ALA A 46 3.52 -10.60 19.10
C ALA A 46 2.73 -10.60 17.78
N GLY A 47 3.25 -11.32 16.78
CA GLY A 47 2.65 -11.38 15.44
C GLY A 47 3.10 -10.27 14.49
N ALA A 48 4.02 -9.39 14.92
CA ALA A 48 4.62 -8.42 14.02
C ALA A 48 5.54 -9.13 13.02
N HIS A 49 5.42 -8.73 11.75
CA HIS A 49 6.33 -9.14 10.69
C HIS A 49 7.33 -8.01 10.49
N GLY A 50 8.59 -8.35 10.30
CA GLY A 50 9.67 -7.42 10.00
C GLY A 50 10.67 -8.12 9.11
N VAL A 51 11.34 -7.38 8.25
CA VAL A 51 12.51 -7.87 7.52
C VAL A 51 13.72 -7.15 8.12
N PRO A 52 14.39 -7.76 9.12
CA PRO A 52 15.69 -7.29 9.58
C PRO A 52 16.80 -7.82 8.66
N VAL A 53 17.85 -7.03 8.47
CA VAL A 53 19.15 -7.50 7.96
C VAL A 53 19.86 -8.37 9.00
#